data_AF-A0AAV8WD46-F1
#
_entry.id   AF-A0AAV8WD46-F1
#
_cell.length_a   1.000
_cell.length_b   1.000
_cell.length_c   1.000
_cell.angle_alpha   90.00
_cell.angle_beta   90.00
_cell.angle_gamma   90.00
#
_symmetry.space_group_name_H-M   'P 1'
#
loop_
_entity.id
_entity.type
_entity.pdbx_description
1 polymer ?
#
loop_
_entity_poly.entity_id
_entity_poly.type
_entity_poly.pdbx_seq_one_letter_code
_entity_poly.pdbx_strand_id
1 'polypeptide(L)'
;MLHVSNKNCRVKRLKRKSGKSRASNAEDDFQAYLTNLKTTHELEYNEAAVKKLDIAEDEFQRKMLEKWNEHKDDCHLVEALTGFQASIQGICENIVLLDRVEFLKEKGFGCYVQKVTDDAVSPRCYALIATR
;
A
#
# COMPACT_ATOMS: atom_id res chain seq x y z
N MET A 1 -18.72 1.52 4.39
CA MET A 1 -18.38 0.18 3.84
C MET A 1 -19.00 0.08 2.45
N LEU A 2 -18.29 0.50 1.40
CA LEU A 2 -18.80 0.41 0.02
C LEU A 2 -18.59 -1.01 -0.49
N HIS A 3 -19.57 -1.89 -0.25
CA HIS A 3 -19.71 -3.17 -0.94
C HIS A 3 -20.29 -2.90 -2.34
N VAL A 4 -19.43 -2.82 -3.36
CA VAL A 4 -19.87 -2.89 -4.77
C VAL A 4 -19.67 -4.33 -5.23
N SER A 5 -20.70 -5.15 -5.03
CA SER A 5 -20.67 -6.60 -5.25
C SER A 5 -20.62 -7.06 -6.72
N ASN A 6 -20.42 -6.18 -7.70
CA ASN A 6 -20.47 -6.54 -9.13
C ASN A 6 -19.19 -6.24 -9.94
N LYS A 7 -18.11 -5.73 -9.34
CA LYS A 7 -16.84 -5.46 -10.06
C LYS A 7 -15.59 -5.66 -9.20
N ASN A 8 -15.50 -6.81 -8.53
CA ASN A 8 -14.28 -7.19 -7.82
C ASN A 8 -13.17 -7.52 -8.82
N CYS A 9 -12.44 -6.48 -9.23
CA CYS A 9 -11.26 -6.61 -10.07
C CYS A 9 -10.04 -6.80 -9.18
N ARG A 10 -9.18 -7.76 -9.53
CA ARG A 10 -7.84 -7.86 -8.98
C ARG A 10 -6.95 -6.87 -9.72
N VAL A 11 -6.37 -5.93 -8.97
CA VAL A 11 -5.37 -5.00 -9.50
C VAL A 11 -4.01 -5.69 -9.45
N LYS A 12 -3.37 -5.83 -10.61
CA LYS A 12 -2.01 -6.37 -10.74
C LYS A 12 -1.06 -5.27 -11.18
N ARG A 13 0.05 -5.10 -10.46
CA ARG A 13 1.07 -4.10 -10.81
C ARG A 13 2.12 -4.71 -11.75
N LEU A 14 2.38 -4.07 -12.88
CA LEU A 14 3.24 -4.56 -13.95
C LEU A 14 4.73 -4.28 -13.73
N LYS A 15 5.08 -3.11 -13.17
CA LYS A 15 6.48 -2.74 -12.85
C LYS A 15 6.59 -1.95 -11.54
N ARG A 16 7.65 -2.19 -10.77
CA ARG A 16 8.12 -1.26 -9.73
C ARG A 16 9.00 -0.19 -10.38
N LYS A 17 8.42 0.94 -10.79
CA LYS A 17 9.25 2.14 -11.03
C LYS A 17 9.41 2.88 -9.70
N SER A 18 10.66 3.19 -9.35
CA SER A 18 10.99 4.29 -8.44
C SER A 18 10.58 5.58 -9.16
N GLY A 19 9.54 6.25 -8.67
CA GLY A 19 9.05 7.48 -9.27
C GLY A 19 9.99 8.63 -8.93
N LYS A 20 10.60 9.26 -9.93
CA LYS A 20 11.21 10.58 -9.77
C LYS A 20 10.09 11.58 -9.45
N SER A 21 10.09 12.12 -8.24
CA SER A 21 9.26 13.25 -7.84
C SER A 21 9.49 14.42 -8.80
N ARG A 22 8.42 14.94 -9.39
CA ARG A 22 8.37 16.29 -9.94
C ARG A 22 7.23 17.02 -9.25
N ALA A 23 7.56 18.14 -8.65
CA ALA A 23 6.59 19.07 -8.09
C ALA A 23 5.64 19.55 -9.20
N SER A 24 4.34 19.29 -9.03
CA SER A 24 3.27 19.95 -9.79
C SER A 24 1.97 19.91 -8.99
N ASN A 25 1.06 20.82 -9.32
CA ASN A 25 -0.23 21.00 -8.66
C ASN A 25 -1.07 19.69 -8.68
N ALA A 26 -1.88 19.49 -7.63
CA ALA A 26 -2.58 18.23 -7.38
C ALA A 26 -3.53 17.75 -8.50
N GLU A 27 -4.14 18.67 -9.27
CA GLU A 27 -5.01 18.31 -10.39
C GLU A 27 -4.23 17.79 -11.61
N ASP A 28 -3.09 18.41 -11.94
CA ASP A 28 -2.20 17.92 -12.99
C ASP A 28 -1.60 16.54 -12.62
N ASP A 29 -1.40 16.31 -11.31
CA ASP A 29 -0.82 15.07 -10.80
C ASP A 29 -1.78 13.87 -10.90
N PHE A 30 -3.07 14.04 -10.58
CA PHE A 30 -4.02 12.92 -10.70
C PHE A 30 -4.29 12.53 -12.15
N GLN A 31 -4.40 13.48 -13.07
CA GLN A 31 -4.62 13.19 -14.48
C GLN A 31 -3.38 12.54 -15.13
N ALA A 32 -2.18 12.98 -14.73
CA ALA A 32 -0.94 12.31 -15.10
C ALA A 32 -0.87 10.88 -14.53
N TYR A 33 -1.28 10.68 -13.28
CA TYR A 33 -1.39 9.37 -12.66
C TYR A 33 -2.32 8.43 -13.43
N LEU A 34 -3.54 8.89 -13.74
CA LEU A 34 -4.55 8.11 -14.46
C LEU A 34 -4.06 7.72 -15.86
N THR A 35 -3.42 8.65 -16.58
CA THR A 35 -2.82 8.40 -17.90
C THR A 35 -1.72 7.34 -17.84
N ASN A 36 -0.92 7.34 -16.77
CA ASN A 36 0.16 6.39 -16.55
C ASN A 36 -0.32 5.02 -16.03
N LEU A 37 -1.55 4.93 -15.53
CA LEU A 37 -2.09 3.73 -14.89
C LEU A 37 -2.06 2.52 -15.83
N LYS A 38 -2.42 2.70 -17.10
CA LYS A 38 -2.40 1.65 -18.14
C LYS A 38 -1.02 1.02 -18.38
N THR A 39 0.04 1.74 -18.08
CA THR A 39 1.43 1.26 -18.26
C THR A 39 1.99 0.60 -17.01
N THR A 40 1.32 0.77 -15.88
CA THR A 40 1.80 0.37 -14.55
C THR A 40 0.94 -0.71 -13.91
N HIS A 41 -0.32 -0.85 -14.31
CA HIS A 41 -1.29 -1.77 -13.73
C HIS A 41 -2.09 -2.52 -14.81
N GLU A 42 -2.60 -3.70 -14.44
CA GLU A 42 -3.59 -4.49 -15.18
C GLU A 42 -4.77 -4.79 -14.26
N LEU A 43 -5.97 -4.86 -14.83
CA LEU A 43 -7.20 -5.24 -14.13
C LEU A 43 -7.67 -6.61 -14.60
N GLU A 44 -7.78 -7.55 -13.66
CA GLU A 44 -8.28 -8.90 -13.88
C GLU A 44 -9.65 -9.06 -13.20
N TYR A 45 -10.71 -9.40 -13.93
CA TYR A 45 -12.00 -9.75 -13.32
C TYR A 45 -11.91 -11.10 -12.61
N ASN A 46 -12.58 -11.21 -11.45
CA ASN A 46 -12.69 -12.48 -10.72
C ASN A 46 -13.73 -13.46 -11.30
N GLU A 47 -14.60 -13.05 -12.23
CA GLU A 47 -15.59 -13.96 -12.82
C GLU A 47 -15.02 -14.73 -14.02
N ALA A 48 -15.44 -15.99 -14.14
CA ALA A 48 -14.85 -17.08 -14.94
C ALA A 48 -14.83 -16.91 -16.47
N ALA A 49 -14.99 -15.69 -17.00
CA ALA A 49 -14.74 -15.36 -18.39
C ALA A 49 -13.69 -14.25 -18.45
N VAL A 50 -12.49 -14.62 -18.91
CA VAL A 50 -11.29 -13.78 -19.03
C VAL A 50 -11.55 -12.59 -19.97
N LYS A 51 -12.24 -11.56 -19.49
CA LYS A 51 -12.22 -10.22 -20.08
C LYS A 51 -11.27 -9.38 -19.23
N LYS A 52 -10.10 -9.06 -19.78
CA LYS A 52 -9.23 -8.04 -19.22
C LYS A 52 -9.93 -6.69 -19.40
N LEU A 53 -10.08 -5.94 -18.32
CA LEU A 53 -10.57 -4.56 -18.40
C LEU A 53 -9.42 -3.71 -18.94
N ASP A 54 -9.63 -3.01 -20.04
CA ASP A 54 -8.63 -2.10 -20.57
C ASP A 54 -8.67 -0.81 -19.75
N ILE A 55 -7.59 -0.51 -19.05
CA ILE A 55 -7.45 0.75 -18.29
C ILE A 55 -7.47 1.97 -19.25
N ALA A 56 -7.18 1.75 -20.54
CA ALA A 56 -7.33 2.76 -21.58
C ALA A 56 -8.78 3.00 -22.00
N GLU A 57 -9.76 2.22 -21.54
CA GLU A 57 -11.17 2.42 -21.85
C GLU A 57 -11.69 3.75 -21.27
N ASP A 58 -12.32 4.55 -22.13
CA ASP A 58 -12.81 5.90 -21.77
C ASP A 58 -13.81 5.84 -20.60
N GLU A 59 -14.63 4.78 -20.50
CA GLU A 59 -15.57 4.59 -19.40
C GLU A 59 -14.85 4.42 -18.05
N PHE A 60 -13.73 3.70 -18.02
CA PHE A 60 -12.93 3.51 -16.81
C PHE A 60 -12.32 4.84 -16.36
N GLN A 61 -11.70 5.58 -17.28
CA GLN A 61 -11.07 6.86 -16.97
C GLN A 61 -12.09 7.90 -16.48
N ARG A 62 -13.26 7.97 -17.13
CA ARG A 62 -14.35 8.85 -16.70
C ARG A 62 -14.79 8.53 -15.27
N LYS A 63 -15.01 7.26 -14.93
CA LYS A 63 -15.42 6.85 -13.57
C LYS A 63 -14.36 7.17 -12.52
N MET A 64 -13.08 6.99 -12.85
CA MET A 64 -11.99 7.36 -11.95
C MET A 64 -11.95 8.87 -11.70
N LEU A 65 -12.17 9.69 -12.72
CA LEU A 65 -12.21 11.14 -12.60
C LEU A 65 -13.45 11.62 -11.83
N GLU A 66 -14.61 11.00 -12.06
CA GLU A 66 -15.83 11.27 -11.28
C GLU A 66 -15.60 11.00 -9.78
N LYS A 67 -15.00 9.86 -9.45
CA LYS A 67 -14.67 9.50 -8.06
C LYS A 67 -13.62 10.42 -7.44
N TRP A 68 -12.65 10.87 -8.22
CA TRP A 68 -11.68 11.85 -7.77
C TRP A 68 -12.35 13.18 -7.42
N ASN A 69 -13.17 13.72 -8.33
CA ASN A 69 -13.86 14.99 -8.10
C ASN A 69 -14.85 14.92 -6.93
N GLU A 70 -15.45 13.76 -6.66
CA GLU A 70 -16.31 13.53 -5.50
C GLU A 70 -15.57 13.64 -4.16
N HIS A 71 -14.28 13.29 -4.11
CA HIS A 71 -13.54 13.09 -2.86
C HIS A 71 -12.22 13.88 -2.74
N LYS A 72 -11.82 14.68 -3.73
CA LYS A 72 -10.52 15.38 -3.72
C LYS A 72 -10.35 16.32 -2.52
N ASP A 73 -11.44 16.90 -2.04
CA ASP A 73 -11.41 17.80 -0.88
C ASP A 73 -11.27 17.03 0.46
N ASP A 74 -11.56 15.72 0.46
CA ASP A 74 -11.42 14.83 1.61
C ASP A 74 -10.00 14.25 1.75
N CYS A 75 -9.06 14.58 0.85
CA CYS A 75 -7.70 14.03 0.88
C CYS A 75 -6.97 14.29 2.20
N HIS A 76 -7.30 15.36 2.92
CA HIS A 76 -6.76 15.66 4.25
C HIS A 76 -7.05 14.54 5.27
N LEU A 77 -8.16 13.81 5.13
CA LEU A 77 -8.47 12.66 5.98
C LEU A 77 -7.50 11.50 5.74
N VAL A 78 -7.09 11.29 4.49
CA VAL A 78 -6.08 10.27 4.13
C VAL A 78 -4.73 10.64 4.74
N GLU A 79 -4.37 11.92 4.74
CA GLU A 79 -3.15 12.40 5.39
C GLU A 79 -3.20 12.17 6.89
N ALA A 80 -4.30 12.54 7.55
CA ALA A 80 -4.49 12.32 8.98
C ALA A 80 -4.42 10.83 9.35
N LEU A 81 -5.09 9.96 8.58
CA LEU A 81 -5.05 8.51 8.77
C LEU A 81 -3.64 7.96 8.54
N THR A 82 -2.91 8.45 7.54
CA THR A 82 -1.54 8.03 7.25
C THR A 82 -0.59 8.47 8.37
N GLY A 83 -0.74 9.69 8.88
CA GLY A 83 0.02 10.19 10.01
C GLY A 83 -0.27 9.40 11.29
N PHE A 84 -1.54 9.09 11.56
CA PHE A 84 -1.93 8.24 12.68
C PHE A 84 -1.32 6.84 12.55
N GLN A 85 -1.49 6.20 11.38
CA GLN A 85 -0.91 4.88 11.10
C GLN A 85 0.61 4.89 11.31
N ALA A 86 1.33 5.88 10.78
CA ALA A 86 2.77 5.99 10.96
C ALA A 86 3.17 6.17 12.43
N SER A 87 2.36 6.89 13.21
CA SER A 87 2.61 7.14 14.65
C SER A 87 2.43 5.88 15.50
N ILE A 88 1.40 5.07 15.22
CA ILE A 88 1.14 3.83 15.98
C ILE A 88 1.96 2.64 15.48
N GLN A 89 2.47 2.70 14.25
CA GLN A 89 3.15 1.59 13.58
C GLN A 89 4.27 0.97 14.43
N GLY A 90 5.13 1.80 15.06
CA GLY A 90 6.23 1.30 15.89
C GLY A 90 5.76 0.51 17.11
N ILE A 91 4.66 0.92 17.74
CA ILE A 91 4.07 0.20 18.88
C ILE A 91 3.55 -1.16 18.40
N CYS A 92 2.80 -1.20 17.29
CA CYS A 92 2.27 -2.42 16.72
C CYS A 92 3.39 -3.41 16.32
N GLU A 93 4.45 -2.91 15.67
CA GLU A 93 5.61 -3.72 15.28
C GLU A 93 6.31 -4.33 16.52
N ASN A 94 6.53 -3.53 17.58
CA ASN A 94 7.15 -4.01 18.81
C ASN A 94 6.34 -5.11 19.50
N ILE A 95 5.01 -4.98 19.54
CA ILE A 95 4.12 -6.01 20.13
C ILE A 95 4.30 -7.34 19.39
N VAL A 96 4.29 -7.31 18.05
CA VAL A 96 4.48 -8.52 17.23
C VAL A 96 5.87 -9.12 17.45
N LEU A 97 6.91 -8.29 17.54
CA LEU A 97 8.28 -8.77 17.77
C LEU A 97 8.43 -9.44 19.14
N LEU A 98 7.84 -8.86 20.19
CA LEU A 98 7.87 -9.44 21.53
C LEU A 98 7.10 -10.75 21.62
N ASP A 99 5.91 -10.84 21.01
CA ASP A 99 5.15 -12.08 20.91
C ASP A 99 5.99 -13.20 20.27
N ARG A 100 6.72 -12.89 19.19
CA ARG A 100 7.59 -13.88 18.53
C ARG A 100 8.80 -14.29 19.36
N VAL A 101 9.37 -13.38 20.14
CA VAL A 101 10.46 -13.70 21.08
C VAL A 101 9.96 -14.68 22.13
N GLU A 102 8.84 -14.38 22.78
CA GLU A 102 8.31 -15.25 23.84
C GLU A 102 7.93 -16.63 23.29
N PHE A 103 7.27 -16.68 22.13
CA PHE A 103 6.96 -17.94 21.46
C PHE A 103 8.23 -18.80 21.20
N LEU A 104 9.33 -18.20 20.76
CA LEU A 104 10.57 -18.96 20.51
C LEU A 104 11.26 -19.41 21.80
N LYS A 105 11.23 -18.58 22.85
CA LYS A 105 11.73 -18.97 24.18
C LYS A 105 10.96 -20.16 24.74
N GLU A 106 9.63 -20.18 24.60
CA GLU A 106 8.79 -21.33 25.00
C GLU A 106 9.14 -22.61 24.24
N LYS A 107 9.67 -22.49 23.02
CA LYS A 107 10.16 -23.62 22.22
C LYS A 107 11.61 -24.02 22.53
N GLY A 108 12.24 -23.38 23.52
CA GLY A 108 13.60 -23.70 23.96
C GLY A 108 14.71 -23.03 23.14
N PHE A 109 14.41 -22.01 22.34
CA PHE A 109 15.41 -21.24 21.61
C PHE A 109 15.85 -20.01 22.41
N GLY A 110 17.16 -19.75 22.46
CA GLY A 110 17.65 -18.43 22.85
C GLY A 110 17.29 -17.44 21.74
N CYS A 111 16.59 -16.36 22.05
CA CYS A 111 16.24 -15.38 21.03
C CYS A 111 16.18 -13.95 21.57
N TYR A 112 16.48 -13.00 20.68
CA TYR A 112 16.44 -11.57 20.97
C TYR A 112 16.22 -10.78 19.69
N VAL A 113 15.80 -9.52 19.86
CA VAL A 113 15.59 -8.58 18.76
C VAL A 113 16.80 -7.67 18.65
N GLN A 114 17.34 -7.53 17.44
CA GLN A 114 18.49 -6.66 17.14
C GLN A 114 18.07 -5.60 16.13
N LYS A 115 18.39 -4.33 16.42
CA LYS A 115 18.25 -3.26 15.44
C LYS A 115 19.34 -3.39 14.38
N VAL A 116 18.93 -3.43 13.11
CA VAL A 116 19.82 -3.70 11.96
C VAL A 116 20.19 -2.45 11.19
N THR A 117 19.33 -1.43 11.21
CA THR A 117 19.59 -0.15 10.55
C THR A 117 19.46 1.02 11.50
N ASP A 118 20.20 2.08 11.19
CA ASP A 118 20.04 3.38 11.84
C ASP A 118 18.65 3.97 11.57
N ASP A 119 18.14 4.79 12.49
CA ASP A 119 16.84 5.45 12.38
C ASP A 119 16.74 6.39 11.17
N ALA A 120 17.86 6.96 10.74
CA ALA A 120 17.94 7.81 9.56
C ALA A 120 17.77 7.02 8.24
N VAL A 121 18.14 5.73 8.24
CA VAL A 121 18.04 4.87 7.05
C VAL A 121 16.73 4.11 7.03
N SER A 122 16.37 3.52 8.17
CA SER A 122 15.09 2.87 8.36
C SER A 122 14.80 2.75 9.86
N PRO A 123 13.84 3.52 10.40
CA PRO A 123 13.48 3.46 11.81
C PRO A 123 12.81 2.14 12.22
N ARG A 124 12.52 1.26 11.27
CA ARG A 124 11.70 0.04 11.45
C ARG A 124 12.48 -1.27 11.23
N CYS A 125 13.80 -1.24 11.13
CA CYS A 125 14.55 -2.47 10.83
C CYS A 125 15.04 -3.17 12.09
N TYR A 126 14.19 -4.05 12.61
CA TYR A 126 14.54 -5.01 13.65
C TYR A 126 14.61 -6.41 13.05
N ALA A 127 15.65 -7.16 13.40
CA ALA A 127 15.78 -8.59 13.10
C ALA A 127 15.55 -9.39 14.38
N LEU A 128 14.81 -10.49 14.25
CA LEU A 128 14.71 -11.51 15.27
C LEU A 128 15.85 -12.51 15.07
N ILE A 129 16.74 -12.61 16.06
CA ILE A 129 17.87 -13.55 16.05
C ILE A 129 17.50 -14.71 16.97
N ALA A 130 17.56 -15.93 16.45
CA ALA A 130 17.33 -17.15 17.20
C ALA A 130 18.57 -18.05 17.14
N THR A 131 19.01 -18.52 18.30
CA THR A 131 20.15 -19.42 18.49
C THR A 131 19.67 -20.68 19.19
N ARG A 132 20.26 -21.81 18.81
CA ARG A 132 19.98 -23.12 19.37
C ARG A 132 21.02 -23.49 20.44
#